data_AF-K7LKH1-F1
#
_entry.id   AF-K7LKH1-F1
#
_cell.length_a   1.000
_cell.length_b   1.000
_cell.length_c   1.000
_cell.angle_alpha   90.00
_cell.angle_beta   90.00
_cell.angle_gamma   90.00
#
_symmetry.space_group_name_H-M   'P 1'
#
loop_
_entity.id
_entity.type
_entity.pdbx_description
1 polymer ?
#
loop_
_entity_poly.entity_id
_entity_poly.type
_entity_poly.pdbx_seq_one_letter_code
_entity_poly.pdbx_strand_id
1 'polypeptide(L)'
;MSLEEKEKYARHAREVWDGYLSSGAAPNPKPRKQTKLVTRCSPGRLFKVLQRLTPEQKEAVKSMGFGSLLGLRCRTLRRSLCLWLLERFDTTNCSLEICNVDVPLTPNDVEMVLGLSASGKEVVNSGPEDMISDLRNSYNAINHGISVRLLEEQLATAESGDDFKRSFVLYVLGTLLCPTARLDVSPSFLHFLTNMDLVHQYNWGKFLLDRLVREVLRFHQGKQRTVGGCLLFLQLFYYENISLEGSSAPVPTIVPYLFSWGEEEIAEREKREKELGGYGSGELASKKKCHHMEFPEYRDHPDGPLITTEISRIGHGPLRPESNEEDIRGFPRNRTVLSGDVDLVVESIEAPCRNKEYGCNETVDCMTSNDHEVTCIYSPCVCPFQDCNYVGPFEQLALHFSSKHWDSGRQFKYNHPLAISLQMDEQFLVLQAEEDGVLFLLNKGTETNGNTVMITCIGPNSSKEGFIYEIVSCRGRSSLRLKSVAENFPGRMEDFPPVDFLLIPFNFLVSSRELNVDICIWNSTEHNVDCS
;
A
#
# COMPACT_ATOMS: atom_id res chain seq x y z
N MET A 1 33.91 -43.77 -21.82
CA MET A 1 32.64 -44.48 -22.01
C MET A 1 32.48 -44.84 -23.47
N SER A 2 32.06 -46.06 -23.78
CA SER A 2 31.71 -46.51 -25.14
C SER A 2 30.38 -45.89 -25.62
N LEU A 3 30.01 -46.14 -26.88
CA LEU A 3 28.68 -45.78 -27.39
C LEU A 3 27.58 -46.63 -26.74
N GLU A 4 27.83 -47.93 -26.51
CA GLU A 4 26.89 -48.85 -25.86
C GLU A 4 26.57 -48.44 -24.41
N GLU A 5 27.58 -47.96 -23.66
CA GLU A 5 27.38 -47.42 -22.32
C GLU A 5 26.48 -46.17 -22.35
N LYS A 6 26.69 -45.27 -23.31
CA LYS A 6 25.84 -44.07 -23.50
C LYS A 6 24.41 -44.46 -23.86
N GLU A 7 24.22 -45.44 -24.75
CA GLU A 7 22.89 -45.95 -25.09
C GLU A 7 22.19 -46.59 -23.90
N LYS A 8 22.90 -47.37 -23.09
CA LYS A 8 22.35 -48.00 -21.87
C LYS A 8 21.87 -46.95 -20.88
N TYR A 9 22.66 -45.89 -20.65
CA TYR A 9 22.22 -44.73 -19.86
C TYR A 9 21.03 -43.99 -20.49
N ALA A 10 21.03 -43.77 -21.81
CA ALA A 10 19.94 -43.09 -22.52
C ALA A 10 18.65 -43.94 -22.66
N ARG A 11 18.71 -45.24 -22.39
CA ARG A 11 17.54 -46.13 -22.28
C ARG A 11 16.98 -46.07 -20.86
N HIS A 12 17.84 -46.26 -19.87
CA HIS A 12 17.46 -46.19 -18.45
C HIS A 12 16.90 -44.82 -18.03
N ALA A 13 17.46 -43.73 -18.56
CA ALA A 13 16.93 -42.39 -18.33
C ALA A 13 15.50 -42.19 -18.88
N ARG A 14 15.13 -42.86 -19.99
CA ARG A 14 13.77 -42.86 -20.52
C ARG A 14 12.84 -43.74 -19.69
N GLU A 15 13.27 -44.97 -19.36
CA GLU A 15 12.51 -45.87 -18.47
C GLU A 15 12.14 -45.20 -17.13
N VAL A 16 13.07 -44.44 -16.54
CA VAL A 16 12.82 -43.63 -15.33
C VAL A 16 11.88 -42.46 -15.61
N TRP A 17 12.02 -41.76 -16.73
CA TRP A 17 11.16 -40.63 -17.11
C TRP A 17 9.72 -41.05 -17.40
N ASP A 18 9.53 -42.14 -18.14
CA ASP A 18 8.22 -42.73 -18.42
C ASP A 18 7.58 -43.26 -17.13
N GLY A 19 8.37 -43.75 -16.16
CA GLY A 19 7.91 -44.05 -14.81
C GLY A 19 7.46 -42.81 -14.00
N TYR A 20 8.13 -41.66 -14.17
CA TYR A 20 7.69 -40.39 -13.58
C TYR A 20 6.38 -39.89 -14.20
N LEU A 21 6.22 -39.98 -15.53
CA LEU A 21 4.98 -39.65 -16.21
C LEU A 21 3.83 -40.60 -15.80
N SER A 22 4.12 -41.88 -15.59
CA SER A 22 3.11 -42.89 -15.23
C SER A 22 2.68 -42.86 -13.76
N SER A 23 3.47 -42.27 -12.85
CA SER A 23 3.24 -42.37 -11.39
C SER A 23 2.39 -41.25 -10.77
N GLY A 24 1.94 -40.28 -11.58
CA GLY A 24 0.76 -39.45 -11.28
C GLY A 24 0.85 -38.43 -10.12
N ALA A 25 1.86 -38.48 -9.25
CA ALA A 25 2.08 -37.47 -8.21
C ALA A 25 3.54 -37.42 -7.75
N ALA A 26 4.14 -36.23 -7.70
CA ALA A 26 5.40 -36.03 -6.99
C ALA A 26 5.14 -36.05 -5.47
N PRO A 27 5.86 -36.86 -4.67
CA PRO A 27 5.65 -36.89 -3.21
C PRO A 27 6.00 -35.55 -2.57
N ASN A 28 5.04 -34.94 -1.86
CA ASN A 28 5.29 -33.70 -1.11
C ASN A 28 6.43 -33.90 -0.08
N PRO A 29 7.49 -33.06 -0.10
CA PRO A 29 8.61 -33.22 0.81
C PRO A 29 8.18 -32.88 2.24
N LYS A 30 8.13 -33.89 3.12
CA LYS A 30 7.76 -33.70 4.53
C LYS A 30 8.71 -32.69 5.21
N PRO A 31 8.20 -31.66 5.90
CA PRO A 31 9.04 -30.65 6.55
C PRO A 31 9.91 -31.31 7.63
N ARG A 32 11.23 -31.21 7.46
CA ARG A 32 12.21 -31.73 8.43
C ARG A 32 12.52 -30.67 9.48
N LYS A 33 11.99 -30.84 10.70
CA LYS A 33 12.30 -29.99 11.86
C LYS A 33 13.82 -29.88 12.03
N GLN A 34 14.39 -28.68 11.84
CA GLN A 34 15.84 -28.45 11.87
C GLN A 34 16.26 -27.81 13.21
N THR A 35 16.89 -28.58 14.08
CA THR A 35 17.27 -28.18 15.45
C THR A 35 18.41 -27.14 15.55
N LYS A 36 18.94 -26.65 14.42
CA LYS A 36 20.04 -25.68 14.41
C LYS A 36 20.06 -24.84 13.13
N LEU A 37 19.84 -23.54 13.28
CA LEU A 37 19.92 -22.57 12.19
C LEU A 37 21.36 -22.45 11.66
N VAL A 38 21.49 -22.50 10.34
CA VAL A 38 22.69 -22.07 9.62
C VAL A 38 22.28 -20.98 8.66
N THR A 39 22.95 -19.83 8.69
CA THR A 39 22.72 -18.69 7.79
C THR A 39 24.05 -18.02 7.46
N ARG A 40 24.07 -17.19 6.42
CA ARG A 40 25.17 -16.26 6.12
C ARG A 40 24.87 -14.81 6.51
N CYS A 41 23.63 -14.51 6.90
CA CYS A 41 23.26 -13.21 7.47
C CYS A 41 24.11 -12.94 8.72
N SER A 42 24.85 -11.83 8.75
CA SER A 42 25.93 -11.60 9.70
C SER A 42 26.10 -10.11 10.03
N PRO A 43 25.19 -9.50 10.81
CA PRO A 43 25.30 -8.10 11.24
C PRO A 43 26.65 -7.81 11.93
N GLY A 44 27.15 -8.70 12.78
CA GLY A 44 28.45 -8.58 13.43
C GLY A 44 29.69 -8.69 12.52
N ARG A 45 29.54 -9.01 11.22
CA ARG A 45 30.59 -8.78 10.19
C ARG A 45 30.51 -7.36 9.67
N LEU A 46 29.33 -6.93 9.21
CA LEU A 46 29.11 -5.56 8.73
C LEU A 46 29.52 -4.51 9.77
N PHE A 47 29.10 -4.67 11.03
CA PHE A 47 29.51 -3.82 12.15
C PHE A 47 31.02 -3.60 12.22
N LYS A 48 31.84 -4.65 12.02
CA LYS A 48 33.31 -4.55 12.09
C LYS A 48 33.92 -3.78 10.92
N VAL A 49 33.26 -3.74 9.76
CA VAL A 49 33.64 -2.90 8.62
C VAL A 49 33.21 -1.46 8.88
N LEU A 50 31.97 -1.23 9.33
CA LEU A 50 31.43 0.11 9.62
C LEU A 50 32.28 0.88 10.65
N GLN A 51 32.77 0.21 11.70
CA GLN A 51 33.66 0.79 12.71
C GLN A 51 35.06 1.16 12.19
N ARG A 52 35.41 0.79 10.95
CA ARG A 52 36.71 1.09 10.31
C ARG A 52 36.61 2.13 9.20
N LEU A 53 35.39 2.53 8.81
CA LEU A 53 35.21 3.47 7.71
C LEU A 53 35.70 4.88 8.07
N THR A 54 36.42 5.50 7.15
CA THR A 54 36.80 6.93 7.24
C THR A 54 35.56 7.84 7.14
N PRO A 55 35.64 9.13 7.50
CA PRO A 55 34.53 10.07 7.31
C PRO A 55 34.05 10.12 5.84
N GLU A 56 34.99 10.15 4.89
CA GLU A 56 34.72 10.24 3.45
C GLU A 56 34.05 8.96 2.93
N GLN A 57 34.48 7.79 3.43
CA GLN A 57 33.81 6.51 3.18
C GLN A 57 32.40 6.46 3.77
N LYS A 58 32.15 7.10 4.93
CA LYS A 58 30.80 7.21 5.52
C LYS A 58 29.88 8.12 4.68
N GLU A 59 30.39 9.24 4.16
CA GLU A 59 29.63 10.07 3.22
C GLU A 59 29.37 9.34 1.89
N ALA A 60 30.32 8.55 1.39
CA ALA A 60 30.09 7.65 0.25
C ALA A 60 28.96 6.63 0.54
N VAL A 61 28.91 6.04 1.74
CA VAL A 61 27.80 5.15 2.15
C VAL A 61 26.45 5.88 2.23
N LYS A 62 26.42 7.12 2.75
CA LYS A 62 25.20 7.96 2.77
C LYS A 62 24.71 8.29 1.35
N SER A 63 25.60 8.77 0.47
CA SER A 63 25.25 9.16 -0.91
C SER A 63 24.68 8.03 -1.78
N MET A 64 24.95 6.77 -1.44
CA MET A 64 24.34 5.59 -2.08
C MET A 64 22.94 5.22 -1.55
N GLY A 65 22.41 5.92 -0.54
CA GLY A 65 21.16 5.55 0.13
C GLY A 65 21.30 4.45 1.19
N PHE A 66 22.52 4.11 1.62
CA PHE A 66 22.79 3.12 2.68
C PHE A 66 23.20 3.76 4.01
N GLY A 67 23.05 5.08 4.16
CA GLY A 67 23.50 5.86 5.32
C GLY A 67 22.93 5.38 6.66
N SER A 68 21.72 4.82 6.67
CA SER A 68 21.10 4.21 7.86
C SER A 68 21.95 3.06 8.45
N LEU A 69 22.62 2.27 7.59
CA LEU A 69 23.37 1.11 8.04
C LEU A 69 24.57 1.50 8.94
N LEU A 70 25.05 2.75 8.86
CA LEU A 70 26.08 3.29 9.74
C LEU A 70 25.69 3.23 11.23
N GLY A 71 24.39 3.31 11.54
CA GLY A 71 23.84 3.23 12.89
C GLY A 71 23.50 1.82 13.38
N LEU A 72 23.99 0.76 12.72
CA LEU A 72 23.80 -0.63 13.14
C LEU A 72 24.35 -0.88 14.56
N ARG A 73 23.47 -1.08 15.56
CA ARG A 73 23.85 -1.44 16.94
C ARG A 73 23.77 -2.95 17.22
N CYS A 74 22.86 -3.65 16.54
CA CYS A 74 22.70 -5.10 16.62
C CYS A 74 23.91 -5.80 15.98
N ARG A 75 24.52 -6.75 16.69
CA ARG A 75 25.71 -7.50 16.27
C ARG A 75 25.44 -9.01 16.17
N THR A 76 24.44 -9.53 16.87
CA THR A 76 24.10 -10.96 16.93
C THR A 76 22.71 -11.28 16.37
N LEU A 77 22.59 -12.44 15.73
CA LEU A 77 21.29 -13.04 15.40
C LEU A 77 20.90 -14.07 16.45
N ARG A 78 19.75 -13.87 17.09
CA ARG A 78 19.15 -14.77 18.07
C ARG A 78 18.50 -15.93 17.33
N ARG A 79 19.30 -16.98 17.12
CA ARG A 79 19.00 -18.11 16.22
C ARG A 79 17.69 -18.85 16.54
N SER A 80 17.28 -18.88 17.80
CA SER A 80 16.02 -19.44 18.28
C SER A 80 14.83 -18.64 17.76
N LEU A 81 14.83 -17.31 17.94
CA LEU A 81 13.83 -16.40 17.38
C LEU A 81 13.82 -16.47 15.86
N CYS A 82 14.99 -16.43 15.22
CA CYS A 82 15.08 -16.54 13.76
C CYS A 82 14.45 -17.85 13.23
N LEU A 83 14.62 -18.99 13.91
CA LEU A 83 13.93 -20.24 13.55
C LEU A 83 12.41 -20.14 13.78
N TRP A 84 11.99 -19.62 14.93
CA TRP A 84 10.58 -19.48 15.28
C TRP A 84 9.81 -18.61 14.27
N LEU A 85 10.44 -17.54 13.78
CA LEU A 85 9.93 -16.67 12.71
C LEU A 85 9.92 -17.39 11.36
N LEU A 86 10.99 -18.11 10.99
CA LEU A 86 11.04 -18.88 9.75
C LEU A 86 10.02 -20.02 9.70
N GLU A 87 9.66 -20.61 10.84
CA GLU A 87 8.57 -21.59 10.94
C GLU A 87 7.17 -20.98 10.72
N ARG A 88 7.04 -19.64 10.82
CA ARG A 88 5.78 -18.86 10.75
C ARG A 88 5.72 -17.89 9.58
N PHE A 89 6.71 -17.92 8.68
CA PHE A 89 6.76 -17.03 7.51
C PHE A 89 5.97 -17.63 6.34
N ASP A 90 4.85 -17.01 5.95
CA ASP A 90 4.18 -17.39 4.70
C ASP A 90 4.82 -16.69 3.50
N THR A 91 5.48 -17.50 2.67
CA THR A 91 6.09 -17.05 1.42
C THR A 91 5.08 -16.73 0.31
N THR A 92 3.79 -17.01 0.51
CA THR A 92 2.71 -16.75 -0.45
C THR A 92 2.17 -15.33 -0.27
N ASN A 93 1.77 -14.97 0.96
CA ASN A 93 1.23 -13.65 1.30
C ASN A 93 2.32 -12.67 1.79
N CYS A 94 3.55 -13.13 2.00
CA CYS A 94 4.66 -12.35 2.57
C CYS A 94 4.34 -11.83 3.99
N SER A 95 3.82 -12.72 4.84
CA SER A 95 3.45 -12.44 6.23
C SER A 95 4.27 -13.28 7.23
N LEU A 96 4.20 -12.86 8.50
CA LEU A 96 4.59 -13.66 9.66
C LEU A 96 3.34 -13.92 10.52
N GLU A 97 3.03 -15.18 10.80
CA GLU A 97 2.06 -15.55 11.82
C GLU A 97 2.66 -15.22 13.21
N ILE A 98 2.16 -14.20 13.88
CA ILE A 98 2.60 -13.79 15.23
C ILE A 98 1.37 -13.58 16.10
N CYS A 99 1.37 -14.17 17.31
CA CYS A 99 0.22 -14.14 18.23
C CYS A 99 -1.10 -14.66 17.59
N ASN A 100 -0.98 -15.60 16.64
CA ASN A 100 -2.06 -16.13 15.79
C ASN A 100 -2.70 -15.11 14.83
N VAL A 101 -1.98 -14.02 14.50
CA VAL A 101 -2.37 -13.01 13.51
C VAL A 101 -1.36 -13.01 12.37
N ASP A 102 -1.83 -12.99 11.12
CA ASP A 102 -0.98 -12.77 9.95
C ASP A 102 -0.52 -11.31 9.88
N VAL A 103 0.75 -11.06 10.22
CA VAL A 103 1.37 -9.73 10.15
C VAL A 103 2.06 -9.58 8.80
N PRO A 104 1.56 -8.77 7.85
CA PRO A 104 2.18 -8.59 6.54
C PRO A 104 3.51 -7.84 6.65
N LEU A 105 4.46 -8.23 5.80
CA LEU A 105 5.75 -7.56 5.62
C LEU A 105 5.75 -6.82 4.28
N THR A 106 6.02 -5.52 4.31
CA THR A 106 6.02 -4.65 3.12
C THR A 106 7.39 -3.98 2.90
N PRO A 107 7.68 -3.41 1.71
CA PRO A 107 8.87 -2.58 1.51
C PRO A 107 9.00 -1.43 2.52
N ASN A 108 7.89 -0.82 2.95
CA ASN A 108 7.91 0.24 3.98
C ASN A 108 8.25 -0.31 5.37
N ASP A 109 7.99 -1.57 5.68
CA ASP A 109 8.52 -2.18 6.91
C ASP A 109 10.04 -2.33 6.83
N VAL A 110 10.61 -2.62 5.65
CA VAL A 110 12.08 -2.63 5.47
C VAL A 110 12.67 -1.23 5.62
N GLU A 111 11.95 -0.20 5.17
CA GLU A 111 12.31 1.22 5.34
C GLU A 111 12.25 1.65 6.82
N MET A 112 11.18 1.31 7.55
CA MET A 112 11.08 1.58 8.99
C MET A 112 12.10 0.78 9.82
N VAL A 113 12.39 -0.47 9.45
CA VAL A 113 13.31 -1.33 10.21
C VAL A 113 14.78 -1.04 9.92
N LEU A 114 15.16 -0.82 8.65
CA LEU A 114 16.57 -0.69 8.21
C LEU A 114 16.94 0.65 7.57
N GLY A 115 15.97 1.54 7.31
CA GLY A 115 16.22 2.84 6.64
C GLY A 115 16.59 2.72 5.16
N LEU A 116 16.19 1.61 4.50
CA LEU A 116 16.43 1.37 3.08
C LEU A 116 15.17 1.67 2.29
N SER A 117 15.25 2.49 1.22
CA SER A 117 14.03 3.05 0.62
C SER A 117 13.06 2.00 0.08
N ALA A 118 11.78 2.18 0.40
CA ALA A 118 10.64 1.41 -0.09
C ALA A 118 10.15 1.86 -1.47
N SER A 119 10.79 2.86 -2.08
CA SER A 119 10.36 3.53 -3.32
C SER A 119 11.48 3.61 -4.35
N GLY A 120 11.19 4.13 -5.55
CA GLY A 120 12.16 4.25 -6.63
C GLY A 120 12.18 3.06 -7.61
N LYS A 121 13.26 2.96 -8.38
CA LYS A 121 13.43 2.05 -9.53
C LYS A 121 13.64 0.60 -9.10
N GLU A 122 13.21 -0.36 -9.90
CA GLU A 122 13.51 -1.78 -9.64
C GLU A 122 14.99 -2.12 -9.90
N VAL A 123 15.56 -2.99 -9.05
CA VAL A 123 16.95 -3.46 -9.16
C VAL A 123 17.05 -4.62 -10.14
N VAL A 124 17.41 -4.32 -11.39
CA VAL A 124 17.61 -5.32 -12.44
C VAL A 124 19.02 -5.93 -12.34
N ASN A 125 19.13 -7.16 -11.85
CA ASN A 125 20.39 -7.88 -11.69
C ASN A 125 20.72 -8.80 -12.89
N SER A 126 20.44 -8.35 -14.12
CA SER A 126 20.61 -9.15 -15.33
C SER A 126 20.83 -8.26 -16.55
N GLY A 127 21.81 -8.60 -17.38
CA GLY A 127 22.09 -7.91 -18.64
C GLY A 127 23.11 -8.67 -19.49
N PRO A 128 23.63 -8.05 -20.57
CA PRO A 128 24.73 -8.59 -21.36
C PRO A 128 25.98 -8.83 -20.49
N GLU A 129 26.74 -9.89 -20.80
CA GLU A 129 27.91 -10.33 -20.04
C GLU A 129 29.13 -9.42 -20.28
N ASP A 130 29.27 -8.92 -21.52
CA ASP A 130 30.27 -7.94 -21.94
C ASP A 130 30.21 -6.66 -21.09
N MET A 131 29.01 -6.17 -20.76
CA MET A 131 28.80 -4.98 -19.92
C MET A 131 29.37 -5.10 -18.50
N ILE A 132 29.67 -6.31 -18.02
CA ILE A 132 30.28 -6.54 -16.70
C ILE A 132 31.62 -7.29 -16.76
N SER A 133 32.17 -7.54 -17.95
CA SER A 133 33.44 -8.27 -18.15
C SER A 133 34.56 -7.73 -17.27
N ASP A 134 34.81 -6.41 -17.32
CA ASP A 134 35.93 -5.79 -16.61
C ASP A 134 35.73 -5.78 -15.09
N LEU A 135 34.49 -5.61 -14.63
CA LEU A 135 34.14 -5.76 -13.22
C LEU A 135 34.26 -7.21 -12.74
N ARG A 136 33.94 -8.20 -13.59
CA ARG A 136 34.17 -9.61 -13.25
C ARG A 136 35.65 -9.94 -13.20
N ASN A 137 36.47 -9.32 -14.04
CA ASN A 137 37.92 -9.46 -13.96
C ASN A 137 38.48 -8.81 -12.68
N SER A 138 38.07 -7.60 -12.31
CA SER A 138 38.55 -6.91 -11.11
C SER A 138 38.14 -7.59 -9.79
N TYR A 139 36.95 -8.22 -9.75
CA TYR A 139 36.50 -9.05 -8.63
C TYR A 139 36.86 -10.54 -8.74
N ASN A 140 37.70 -10.94 -9.70
CA ASN A 140 38.11 -12.34 -10.00
C ASN A 140 36.94 -13.30 -10.32
N ALA A 141 35.75 -12.76 -10.57
CA ALA A 141 34.45 -13.44 -10.65
C ALA A 141 34.16 -14.09 -12.02
N ILE A 142 35.20 -14.61 -12.67
CA ILE A 142 35.10 -15.26 -13.99
C ILE A 142 34.40 -16.62 -13.83
N ASN A 143 35.02 -17.52 -13.05
CA ASN A 143 34.59 -18.90 -12.85
C ASN A 143 34.00 -19.19 -11.45
N HIS A 144 33.93 -18.18 -10.57
CA HIS A 144 33.39 -18.30 -9.21
C HIS A 144 32.62 -17.03 -8.82
N GLY A 145 31.94 -17.06 -7.66
CA GLY A 145 31.30 -15.87 -7.10
C GLY A 145 32.31 -14.91 -6.48
N ILE A 146 31.89 -13.68 -6.21
CA ILE A 146 32.76 -12.65 -5.61
C ILE A 146 32.99 -13.00 -4.14
N SER A 147 34.25 -13.25 -3.76
CA SER A 147 34.61 -13.64 -2.40
C SER A 147 34.27 -12.55 -1.39
N VAL A 148 33.51 -12.89 -0.35
CA VAL A 148 33.18 -11.94 0.73
C VAL A 148 34.43 -11.53 1.54
N ARG A 149 35.54 -12.30 1.48
CA ARG A 149 36.83 -11.88 2.07
C ARG A 149 37.55 -10.83 1.21
N LEU A 150 37.56 -11.02 -0.11
CA LEU A 150 38.12 -10.03 -1.04
C LEU A 150 37.46 -8.66 -0.86
N LEU A 151 36.13 -8.66 -0.64
CA LEU A 151 35.38 -7.44 -0.34
C LEU A 151 35.76 -6.83 1.02
N GLU A 152 36.02 -7.62 2.07
CA GLU A 152 36.53 -7.11 3.36
C GLU A 152 37.96 -6.54 3.25
N GLU A 153 38.78 -7.10 2.37
CA GLU A 153 40.15 -6.66 2.09
C GLU A 153 40.16 -5.36 1.27
N GLN A 154 39.34 -5.26 0.22
CA GLN A 154 39.16 -4.04 -0.59
C GLN A 154 38.53 -2.89 0.21
N LEU A 155 37.54 -3.17 1.06
CA LEU A 155 36.93 -2.14 1.93
C LEU A 155 37.87 -1.60 3.01
N ALA A 156 38.99 -2.28 3.28
CA ALA A 156 40.02 -1.82 4.19
C ALA A 156 41.14 -0.99 3.52
N THR A 157 41.16 -0.91 2.18
CA THR A 157 42.25 -0.26 1.41
C THR A 157 41.79 0.73 0.35
N ALA A 158 40.54 0.68 -0.09
CA ALA A 158 40.01 1.55 -1.15
C ALA A 158 39.66 2.97 -0.66
N GLU A 159 40.06 3.97 -1.45
CA GLU A 159 39.56 5.36 -1.34
C GLU A 159 38.04 5.41 -1.56
N SER A 160 37.37 6.44 -1.05
CA SER A 160 35.89 6.58 -1.03
C SER A 160 35.20 6.77 -2.39
N GLY A 161 35.91 6.51 -3.49
CA GLY A 161 35.38 6.51 -4.86
C GLY A 161 34.53 5.28 -5.20
N ASP A 162 34.22 5.11 -6.48
CA ASP A 162 33.24 4.13 -6.93
C ASP A 162 33.61 2.67 -6.64
N ASP A 163 34.89 2.30 -6.60
CA ASP A 163 35.27 0.91 -6.31
C ASP A 163 35.10 0.55 -4.82
N PHE A 164 35.26 1.51 -3.91
CA PHE A 164 34.78 1.37 -2.53
C PHE A 164 33.25 1.22 -2.50
N LYS A 165 32.52 2.10 -3.19
CA LYS A 165 31.05 2.07 -3.26
C LYS A 165 30.52 0.72 -3.76
N ARG A 166 31.04 0.22 -4.90
CA ARG A 166 30.70 -1.09 -5.50
C ARG A 166 30.97 -2.22 -4.51
N SER A 167 32.17 -2.22 -3.90
CA SER A 167 32.58 -3.25 -2.95
C SER A 167 31.71 -3.23 -1.69
N PHE A 168 31.28 -2.05 -1.24
CA PHE A 168 30.40 -1.89 -0.08
C PHE A 168 29.01 -2.47 -0.35
N VAL A 169 28.40 -2.13 -1.49
CA VAL A 169 27.08 -2.66 -1.87
C VAL A 169 27.14 -4.18 -2.05
N LEU A 170 28.15 -4.71 -2.74
CA LEU A 170 28.36 -6.16 -2.88
C LEU A 170 28.51 -6.85 -1.51
N TYR A 171 29.27 -6.25 -0.59
CA TYR A 171 29.50 -6.79 0.75
C TYR A 171 28.23 -6.77 1.61
N VAL A 172 27.49 -5.67 1.61
CA VAL A 172 26.22 -5.49 2.33
C VAL A 172 25.15 -6.44 1.79
N LEU A 173 25.05 -6.60 0.47
CA LEU A 173 24.19 -7.60 -0.15
C LEU A 173 24.61 -9.03 0.23
N GLY A 174 25.91 -9.34 0.19
CA GLY A 174 26.45 -10.67 0.49
C GLY A 174 26.39 -11.09 1.97
N THR A 175 26.43 -10.14 2.90
CA THR A 175 26.50 -10.42 4.35
C THR A 175 25.23 -10.10 5.13
N LEU A 176 24.36 -9.20 4.65
CA LEU A 176 23.20 -8.76 5.42
C LEU A 176 21.90 -8.80 4.61
N LEU A 177 21.80 -8.07 3.49
CA LEU A 177 20.50 -7.83 2.84
C LEU A 177 20.02 -9.01 1.99
N CYS A 178 20.92 -9.59 1.19
CA CYS A 178 20.64 -10.68 0.26
C CYS A 178 21.59 -11.90 0.40
N PRO A 179 22.01 -12.30 1.62
CA PRO A 179 22.90 -13.45 1.80
C PRO A 179 22.23 -14.73 1.29
N THR A 180 23.00 -15.67 0.75
CA THR A 180 22.48 -16.96 0.27
C THR A 180 23.12 -18.13 1.02
N ALA A 181 22.82 -19.38 0.64
CA ALA A 181 23.55 -20.53 1.15
C ALA A 181 25.05 -20.57 0.77
N ARG A 182 25.45 -19.87 -0.32
CA ARG A 182 26.84 -19.80 -0.82
C ARG A 182 27.73 -18.96 0.11
N LEU A 183 29.06 -19.09 -0.04
CA LEU A 183 30.03 -18.24 0.67
C LEU A 183 30.33 -16.93 -0.08
N ASP A 184 29.95 -16.87 -1.35
CA ASP A 184 30.35 -15.85 -2.31
C ASP A 184 29.12 -15.10 -2.85
N VAL A 185 29.32 -13.83 -3.22
CA VAL A 185 28.28 -12.96 -3.77
C VAL A 185 28.06 -13.27 -5.25
N SER A 186 26.83 -13.09 -5.74
CA SER A 186 26.52 -13.35 -7.16
C SER A 186 27.13 -12.27 -8.06
N PRO A 187 27.90 -12.62 -9.10
CA PRO A 187 28.41 -11.66 -10.08
C PRO A 187 27.30 -10.92 -10.83
N SER A 188 26.08 -11.46 -10.85
CA SER A 188 24.90 -10.81 -11.44
C SER A 188 24.51 -9.47 -10.77
N PHE A 189 25.01 -9.19 -9.57
CA PHE A 189 24.84 -7.88 -8.94
C PHE A 189 25.68 -6.78 -9.61
N LEU A 190 26.70 -7.13 -10.41
CA LEU A 190 27.53 -6.15 -11.11
C LEU A 190 26.74 -5.37 -12.18
N HIS A 191 25.66 -5.91 -12.75
CA HIS A 191 24.91 -5.24 -13.81
C HIS A 191 24.34 -3.88 -13.38
N PHE A 192 23.79 -3.77 -12.16
CA PHE A 192 23.29 -2.50 -11.59
C PHE A 192 24.37 -1.68 -10.86
N LEU A 193 25.62 -2.15 -10.86
CA LEU A 193 26.80 -1.47 -10.28
C LEU A 193 27.77 -0.95 -11.36
N THR A 194 27.36 -1.05 -12.63
CA THR A 194 28.01 -0.37 -13.76
C THR A 194 27.95 1.15 -13.56
N ASN A 195 26.74 1.68 -13.41
CA ASN A 195 26.46 3.09 -13.09
C ASN A 195 26.15 3.26 -11.60
N MET A 196 27.06 3.91 -10.85
CA MET A 196 26.91 4.11 -9.41
C MET A 196 26.00 5.29 -9.03
N ASP A 197 25.72 6.22 -9.94
CA ASP A 197 24.84 7.37 -9.70
C ASP A 197 23.38 6.95 -9.56
N LEU A 198 23.00 5.76 -10.06
CA LEU A 198 21.65 5.22 -9.93
C LEU A 198 21.41 4.47 -8.62
N VAL A 199 22.45 4.15 -7.84
CA VAL A 199 22.38 3.26 -6.67
C VAL A 199 21.44 3.79 -5.57
N HIS A 200 21.38 5.11 -5.38
CA HIS A 200 20.48 5.75 -4.42
C HIS A 200 19.01 5.80 -4.88
N GLN A 201 18.72 5.51 -6.15
CA GLN A 201 17.39 5.63 -6.76
C GLN A 201 16.63 4.31 -6.79
N TYR A 202 17.20 3.24 -6.25
CA TYR A 202 16.64 1.90 -6.28
C TYR A 202 15.78 1.57 -5.05
N ASN A 203 14.72 0.79 -5.29
CA ASN A 203 13.83 0.27 -4.25
C ASN A 203 14.48 -0.90 -3.50
N TRP A 204 15.42 -0.57 -2.62
CA TRP A 204 16.15 -1.51 -1.78
C TRP A 204 15.24 -2.29 -0.82
N GLY A 205 14.15 -1.68 -0.35
CA GLY A 205 13.13 -2.32 0.48
C GLY A 205 12.47 -3.50 -0.24
N LYS A 206 11.95 -3.27 -1.45
CA LYS A 206 11.38 -4.33 -2.31
C LYS A 206 12.43 -5.37 -2.68
N PHE A 207 13.63 -4.96 -3.09
CA PHE A 207 14.68 -5.90 -3.50
C PHE A 207 15.10 -6.85 -2.36
N LEU A 208 15.24 -6.33 -1.14
CA LEU A 208 15.52 -7.14 0.04
C LEU A 208 14.39 -8.14 0.32
N LEU A 209 13.15 -7.67 0.28
CA LEU A 209 11.97 -8.47 0.60
C LEU A 209 11.74 -9.61 -0.43
N ASP A 210 11.80 -9.30 -1.72
CA ASP A 210 11.70 -10.28 -2.81
C ASP A 210 12.79 -11.38 -2.72
N ARG A 211 13.97 -11.02 -2.20
CA ARG A 211 15.10 -11.95 -2.00
C ARG A 211 14.93 -12.79 -0.74
N LEU A 212 14.42 -12.19 0.34
CA LEU A 212 14.09 -12.88 1.58
C LEU A 212 13.00 -13.94 1.33
N VAL A 213 11.85 -13.57 0.76
CA VAL A 213 10.77 -14.50 0.40
C VAL A 213 11.29 -15.66 -0.43
N ARG A 214 12.13 -15.38 -1.45
CA ARG A 214 12.74 -16.40 -2.31
C ARG A 214 13.67 -17.36 -1.56
N GLU A 215 14.53 -16.87 -0.67
CA GLU A 215 15.46 -17.73 0.07
C GLU A 215 14.78 -18.53 1.18
N VAL A 216 13.73 -17.99 1.78
CA VAL A 216 12.84 -18.66 2.75
C VAL A 216 12.02 -19.76 2.05
N LEU A 217 11.43 -19.49 0.88
CA LEU A 217 10.72 -20.50 0.08
C LEU A 217 11.65 -21.67 -0.31
N ARG A 218 12.89 -21.36 -0.71
CA ARG A 218 13.92 -22.38 -0.98
C ARG A 218 14.33 -23.16 0.27
N PHE A 219 14.20 -22.58 1.45
CA PHE A 219 14.43 -23.26 2.72
C PHE A 219 13.28 -24.19 3.10
N HIS A 220 12.02 -23.72 3.10
CA HIS A 220 10.84 -24.55 3.38
C HIS A 220 10.72 -25.75 2.44
N GLN A 221 11.01 -25.54 1.15
CA GLN A 221 11.03 -26.62 0.13
C GLN A 221 12.22 -27.59 0.30
N GLY A 222 13.06 -27.43 1.32
CA GLY A 222 14.22 -28.29 1.59
C GLY A 222 15.36 -28.18 0.56
N LYS A 223 15.29 -27.21 -0.36
CA LYS A 223 16.28 -27.02 -1.45
C LYS A 223 17.63 -26.50 -0.94
N GLN A 224 17.71 -26.01 0.30
CA GLN A 224 18.95 -25.63 0.98
C GLN A 224 18.88 -25.85 2.50
N ARG A 225 19.99 -26.28 3.11
CA ARG A 225 20.13 -26.43 4.59
C ARG A 225 20.56 -25.14 5.30
N THR A 226 21.01 -24.14 4.54
CA THR A 226 21.45 -22.84 5.02
C THR A 226 20.44 -21.81 4.53
N VAL A 227 19.93 -20.99 5.45
CA VAL A 227 18.90 -19.98 5.19
C VAL A 227 19.57 -18.69 4.68
N GLY A 228 19.10 -18.21 3.53
CA GLY A 228 19.45 -16.91 2.98
C GLY A 228 18.44 -15.82 3.35
N GLY A 229 18.62 -14.61 2.80
CA GLY A 229 17.81 -13.44 3.09
C GLY A 229 18.21 -12.72 4.38
N CYS A 230 17.72 -11.48 4.55
CA CYS A 230 18.00 -10.65 5.71
C CYS A 230 17.25 -11.13 6.96
N LEU A 231 17.86 -12.04 7.73
CA LEU A 231 17.29 -12.47 9.01
C LEU A 231 17.41 -11.41 10.11
N LEU A 232 18.25 -10.37 9.93
CA LEU A 232 18.24 -9.19 10.81
C LEU A 232 16.92 -8.44 10.70
N PHE A 233 16.40 -8.24 9.48
CA PHE A 233 15.12 -7.57 9.25
C PHE A 233 13.99 -8.25 10.03
N LEU A 234 13.88 -9.58 9.93
CA LEU A 234 12.86 -10.34 10.66
C LEU A 234 13.00 -10.23 12.19
N GLN A 235 14.23 -10.31 12.70
CA GLN A 235 14.52 -10.18 14.13
C GLN A 235 14.10 -8.80 14.68
N LEU A 236 14.51 -7.72 14.00
CA LEU A 236 14.20 -6.35 14.43
C LEU A 236 12.72 -6.01 14.24
N PHE A 237 12.12 -6.45 13.13
CA PHE A 237 10.68 -6.31 12.88
C PHE A 237 9.85 -6.92 14.01
N TYR A 238 10.16 -8.15 14.42
CA TYR A 238 9.47 -8.83 15.51
C TYR A 238 9.59 -8.09 16.86
N TYR A 239 10.76 -7.53 17.18
CA TYR A 239 10.96 -6.82 18.45
C TYR A 239 10.15 -5.51 18.54
N GLU A 240 9.93 -4.80 17.44
CA GLU A 240 9.17 -3.54 17.43
C GLU A 240 7.66 -3.74 17.23
N ASN A 241 7.25 -4.77 16.49
CA ASN A 241 5.83 -5.04 16.25
C ASN A 241 5.16 -5.80 17.42
N ILE A 242 5.91 -6.21 18.45
CA ILE A 242 5.37 -6.93 19.61
C ILE A 242 5.70 -6.19 20.90
N SER A 243 4.65 -5.65 21.53
CA SER A 243 4.65 -5.10 22.88
C SER A 243 4.73 -6.23 23.91
N LEU A 244 5.57 -6.05 24.94
CA LEU A 244 5.50 -6.81 26.18
C LEU A 244 5.01 -5.83 27.25
N GLU A 245 3.91 -6.14 27.94
CA GLU A 245 3.28 -5.21 28.89
C GLU A 245 4.25 -4.73 29.98
N GLY A 246 4.07 -3.48 30.43
CA GLY A 246 4.80 -2.90 31.56
C GLY A 246 5.57 -1.61 31.30
N SER A 247 5.66 -1.11 30.06
CA SER A 247 6.26 0.20 29.79
C SER A 247 5.25 1.33 30.00
N SER A 248 5.51 2.21 30.97
CA SER A 248 4.77 3.45 31.15
C SER A 248 5.29 4.56 30.21
N ALA A 249 4.37 5.44 29.78
CA ALA A 249 4.57 6.54 28.84
C ALA A 249 4.97 6.15 27.38
N PRO A 250 4.47 6.87 26.36
CA PRO A 250 4.93 6.69 24.98
C PRO A 250 6.31 7.33 24.79
N VAL A 251 7.34 6.50 24.64
CA VAL A 251 8.69 6.93 24.25
C VAL A 251 8.69 7.34 22.76
N PRO A 252 9.41 8.41 22.34
CA PRO A 252 9.54 8.76 20.92
C PRO A 252 10.08 7.60 20.08
N THR A 253 9.37 7.28 19.00
CA THR A 253 9.70 6.18 18.09
C THR A 253 10.92 6.53 17.24
N ILE A 254 12.10 6.05 17.63
CA ILE A 254 13.34 6.25 16.85
C ILE A 254 13.24 5.43 15.56
N VAL A 255 13.35 6.10 14.41
CA VAL A 255 13.37 5.48 13.09
C VAL A 255 14.67 5.78 12.33
N PRO A 256 15.24 4.82 11.59
CA PRO A 256 14.84 3.41 11.54
C PRO A 256 15.15 2.63 12.83
N TYR A 257 14.35 1.60 13.11
CA TYR A 257 14.43 0.75 14.30
C TYR A 257 15.79 0.06 14.50
N LEU A 258 16.62 -0.01 13.45
CA LEU A 258 18.04 -0.36 13.50
C LEU A 258 18.82 0.35 14.63
N PHE A 259 18.40 1.56 15.00
CA PHE A 259 19.01 2.38 16.05
C PHE A 259 18.51 2.00 17.46
N SER A 260 17.32 1.41 17.61
CA SER A 260 16.77 0.99 18.91
C SER A 260 17.54 -0.19 19.52
N TRP A 261 17.94 -1.17 18.70
CA TRP A 261 18.34 -2.51 19.17
C TRP A 261 19.85 -2.73 19.20
N GLY A 262 20.47 -2.42 20.35
CA GLY A 262 21.78 -2.94 20.73
C GLY A 262 21.70 -4.33 21.35
N GLU A 263 22.85 -4.86 21.82
CA GLU A 263 22.90 -6.19 22.44
C GLU A 263 22.28 -6.23 23.84
N GLU A 264 22.21 -5.09 24.53
CA GLU A 264 21.68 -4.94 25.89
C GLU A 264 20.15 -4.90 25.85
N GLU A 265 19.58 -4.09 24.96
CA GLU A 265 18.14 -4.03 24.69
C GLU A 265 17.61 -5.39 24.22
N ILE A 266 18.32 -6.08 23.32
CA ILE A 266 17.97 -7.43 22.88
C ILE A 266 18.09 -8.45 24.04
N ALA A 267 19.08 -8.34 24.92
CA ALA A 267 19.25 -9.29 26.03
C ALA A 267 18.14 -9.13 27.10
N GLU A 268 17.77 -7.90 27.43
CA GLU A 268 16.68 -7.60 28.36
C GLU A 268 15.30 -7.90 27.73
N ARG A 269 15.14 -7.70 26.41
CA ARG A 269 13.97 -8.18 25.65
C ARG A 269 13.84 -9.71 25.73
N GLU A 270 14.90 -10.45 25.42
CA GLU A 270 14.91 -11.92 25.52
C GLU A 270 14.75 -12.44 26.97
N LYS A 271 14.92 -11.60 28.00
CA LYS A 271 14.61 -11.95 29.39
C LYS A 271 13.09 -11.92 29.60
N ARG A 272 12.44 -10.79 29.28
CA ARG A 272 10.98 -10.62 29.42
C ARG A 272 10.19 -11.62 28.60
N GLU A 273 10.66 -11.99 27.41
CA GLU A 273 10.00 -13.02 26.59
C GLU A 273 10.02 -14.41 27.24
N LYS A 274 11.07 -14.76 28.00
CA LYS A 274 11.11 -16.02 28.75
C LYS A 274 10.19 -15.99 29.97
N GLU A 275 10.08 -14.83 30.62
CA GLU A 275 9.18 -14.59 31.76
C GLU A 275 7.69 -14.70 31.33
N LEU A 276 7.37 -14.28 30.09
CA LEU A 276 6.06 -14.43 29.44
C LEU A 276 5.87 -15.78 28.71
N GLY A 277 6.76 -16.76 28.91
CA GLY A 277 6.63 -18.12 28.40
C GLY A 277 7.11 -18.38 26.96
N GLY A 278 7.56 -17.37 26.22
CA GLY A 278 8.23 -17.54 24.93
C GLY A 278 8.04 -16.41 23.92
N TYR A 279 8.46 -16.68 22.68
CA TYR A 279 8.21 -15.81 21.54
C TYR A 279 6.73 -15.88 21.14
N GLY A 280 6.11 -14.72 20.85
CA GLY A 280 4.69 -14.63 20.49
C GLY A 280 3.71 -14.64 21.67
N SER A 281 4.18 -14.40 22.90
CA SER A 281 3.34 -14.21 24.10
C SER A 281 3.01 -12.74 24.42
N GLY A 282 3.33 -11.81 23.52
CA GLY A 282 3.07 -10.37 23.68
C GLY A 282 1.86 -9.89 22.89
N GLU A 283 1.56 -8.60 22.98
CA GLU A 283 0.52 -7.95 22.16
C GLU A 283 1.11 -7.35 20.87
N LEU A 284 0.31 -7.22 19.82
CA LEU A 284 0.74 -6.53 18.60
C LEU A 284 0.78 -5.01 18.84
N ALA A 285 1.92 -4.38 18.59
CA ALA A 285 2.09 -2.94 18.74
C ALA A 285 1.19 -2.18 17.76
N SER A 286 0.29 -1.35 18.28
CA SER A 286 -0.62 -0.54 17.47
C SER A 286 0.16 0.48 16.62
N LYS A 287 0.26 0.23 15.30
CA LYS A 287 0.90 1.10 14.30
C LYS A 287 0.16 2.44 14.13
N LYS A 288 0.28 3.34 15.11
CA LYS A 288 -0.13 4.75 14.99
C LYS A 288 0.77 5.44 13.96
N LYS A 289 0.19 6.18 13.01
CA LYS A 289 0.94 7.01 12.06
C LYS A 289 1.65 8.14 12.82
N CYS A 290 2.97 8.06 12.98
CA CYS A 290 3.77 9.14 13.54
C CYS A 290 3.90 10.29 12.53
N HIS A 291 3.18 11.39 12.76
CA HIS A 291 3.32 12.66 12.02
C HIS A 291 4.41 13.59 12.59
N HIS A 292 5.34 13.04 13.38
CA HIS A 292 6.55 13.73 13.84
C HIS A 292 7.74 12.77 13.65
N MET A 293 8.76 13.22 12.93
CA MET A 293 10.04 12.51 12.77
C MET A 293 11.13 13.37 13.39
N GLU A 294 11.81 12.84 14.41
CA GLU A 294 13.10 13.36 14.85
C GLU A 294 14.20 12.43 14.29
N PHE A 295 14.93 12.93 13.30
CA PHE A 295 16.16 12.28 12.84
C PHE A 295 17.29 12.65 13.81
N PRO A 296 18.03 11.68 14.39
CA PRO A 296 19.15 12.00 15.28
C PRO A 296 20.29 12.69 14.53
N GLU A 297 20.39 14.02 14.67
CA GLU A 297 21.57 14.76 14.21
C GLU A 297 22.80 14.35 15.01
N TYR A 298 23.91 14.07 14.31
CA TYR A 298 25.15 13.61 14.90
C TYR A 298 25.90 14.80 15.53
N ARG A 299 25.62 15.08 16.81
CA ARG A 299 26.21 16.21 17.54
C ARG A 299 27.66 15.95 17.95
N ASP A 300 28.59 16.54 17.20
CA ASP A 300 29.88 16.94 17.75
C ASP A 300 29.76 18.37 18.33
N HIS A 301 30.13 18.54 19.60
CA HIS A 301 30.29 19.83 20.28
C HIS A 301 31.74 19.98 20.73
N PRO A 302 32.31 21.20 20.66
CA PRO A 302 32.39 21.99 21.89
C PRO A 302 32.12 23.51 21.74
N ASP A 303 31.46 24.06 22.76
CA ASP A 303 31.43 25.44 23.25
C ASP A 303 31.68 26.64 22.30
N GLY A 304 30.60 27.36 22.01
CA GLY A 304 30.57 28.73 21.47
C GLY A 304 29.25 29.43 21.84
N PRO A 305 29.22 30.77 22.03
CA PRO A 305 28.08 31.44 22.65
C PRO A 305 26.84 31.57 21.75
N LEU A 306 25.67 31.58 22.40
CA LEU A 306 24.35 31.67 21.79
C LEU A 306 24.14 32.98 21.01
N ILE A 307 23.79 32.88 19.72
CA ILE A 307 23.26 34.00 18.94
C ILE A 307 21.75 33.78 18.74
N THR A 308 20.94 34.62 19.40
CA THR A 308 19.49 34.68 19.19
C THR A 308 19.18 35.38 17.88
N THR A 309 18.66 34.65 16.90
CA THR A 309 18.10 35.24 15.66
C THR A 309 16.58 35.33 15.80
N GLU A 310 16.09 36.50 16.23
CA GLU A 310 14.66 36.81 16.13
C GLU A 310 14.26 36.96 14.65
N ILE A 311 13.15 36.35 14.25
CA ILE A 311 12.52 36.59 12.95
C ILE A 311 11.17 37.26 13.20
N SER A 312 11.05 38.50 12.71
CA SER A 312 9.99 39.43 13.06
C SER A 312 8.62 39.06 12.50
N ARG A 313 7.56 39.31 13.27
CA ARG A 313 6.17 39.29 12.79
C ARG A 313 5.86 40.59 12.03
N ILE A 314 5.45 40.49 10.77
CA ILE A 314 4.75 41.56 10.04
C ILE A 314 3.54 40.92 9.36
N GLY A 315 2.37 41.53 9.51
CA GLY A 315 1.13 41.10 8.86
C GLY A 315 0.75 42.01 7.69
N HIS A 316 -0.09 41.50 6.79
CA HIS A 316 -0.65 42.27 5.67
C HIS A 316 -2.18 42.11 5.61
N GLY A 317 -2.87 43.23 5.33
CA GLY A 317 -4.30 43.24 5.01
C GLY A 317 -4.58 42.99 3.51
N PRO A 318 -5.85 42.85 3.13
CA PRO A 318 -6.25 42.49 1.77
C PRO A 318 -6.18 43.67 0.79
N LEU A 319 -5.99 43.35 -0.49
CA LEU A 319 -6.15 44.27 -1.63
C LEU A 319 -7.22 43.74 -2.59
N ARG A 320 -8.05 44.64 -3.12
CA ARG A 320 -8.94 44.41 -4.26
C ARG A 320 -8.17 44.49 -5.59
N PRO A 321 -8.76 43.97 -6.68
CA PRO A 321 -9.07 44.87 -7.81
C PRO A 321 -10.57 45.09 -8.00
N GLU A 322 -10.93 46.05 -8.85
CA GLU A 322 -12.30 46.51 -9.08
C GLU A 322 -12.82 46.15 -10.48
N SER A 323 -14.14 46.28 -10.68
CA SER A 323 -14.87 45.94 -11.91
C SER A 323 -15.53 47.19 -12.51
N ASN A 324 -15.59 47.28 -13.85
CA ASN A 324 -16.31 48.33 -14.57
C ASN A 324 -17.76 47.91 -14.90
N GLU A 325 -18.73 48.82 -14.67
CA GLU A 325 -19.80 49.35 -15.57
C GLU A 325 -20.41 48.45 -16.69
N GLU A 326 -21.70 48.47 -17.09
CA GLU A 326 -22.95 49.27 -16.86
C GLU A 326 -24.19 48.34 -17.12
N ASP A 327 -25.47 48.67 -16.91
CA ASP A 327 -26.21 49.27 -15.77
C ASP A 327 -27.77 49.16 -16.00
N ILE A 328 -28.56 49.38 -14.94
CA ILE A 328 -29.97 49.84 -14.88
C ILE A 328 -31.13 48.97 -15.46
N ARG A 329 -31.95 48.44 -14.52
CA ARG A 329 -33.37 48.78 -14.19
C ARG A 329 -33.81 47.85 -13.04
N GLY A 330 -34.35 48.26 -11.88
CA GLY A 330 -35.08 49.46 -11.45
C GLY A 330 -36.58 49.15 -11.50
N PHE A 331 -37.38 49.04 -10.41
CA PHE A 331 -37.63 49.90 -9.23
C PHE A 331 -38.45 49.06 -8.17
N PRO A 332 -38.80 49.52 -6.94
CA PRO A 332 -38.03 50.31 -5.97
C PRO A 332 -38.29 50.06 -4.45
N ARG A 333 -37.43 50.71 -3.62
CA ARG A 333 -37.70 51.40 -2.33
C ARG A 333 -37.84 50.65 -0.98
N ASN A 334 -36.98 51.14 -0.06
CA ASN A 334 -37.23 51.51 1.34
C ASN A 334 -37.40 50.40 2.41
N ARG A 335 -36.27 50.08 3.07
CA ARG A 335 -36.25 49.97 4.54
C ARG A 335 -36.02 51.36 5.15
N THR A 336 -36.94 51.79 6.01
CA THR A 336 -36.68 52.82 7.03
C THR A 336 -36.91 52.14 8.38
N VAL A 337 -35.85 51.99 9.18
CA VAL A 337 -35.95 51.46 10.54
C VAL A 337 -35.87 52.62 11.51
N LEU A 338 -36.96 52.88 12.22
CA LEU A 338 -36.98 53.65 13.45
C LEU A 338 -37.15 52.68 14.62
N SER A 339 -36.64 53.07 15.80
CA SER A 339 -36.68 52.25 17.00
C SER A 339 -38.10 52.09 17.57
N GLY A 340 -38.41 50.90 18.08
CA GLY A 340 -39.64 50.60 18.82
C GLY A 340 -39.99 49.11 18.74
N ASP A 341 -40.25 48.50 19.90
CA ASP A 341 -40.66 47.08 19.98
C ASP A 341 -42.05 46.88 19.36
N VAL A 342 -42.12 46.05 18.32
CA VAL A 342 -43.36 45.52 17.74
C VAL A 342 -43.11 44.09 17.29
N ASP A 343 -43.87 43.14 17.82
CA ASP A 343 -43.88 41.75 17.31
C ASP A 343 -44.43 41.74 15.88
N LEU A 344 -43.54 41.68 14.88
CA LEU A 344 -43.93 41.30 13.53
C LEU A 344 -44.17 39.79 13.48
N VAL A 345 -45.43 39.41 13.70
CA VAL A 345 -45.94 38.13 13.20
C VAL A 345 -45.90 38.22 11.67
N VAL A 346 -44.87 37.64 11.07
CA VAL A 346 -44.82 37.42 9.62
C VAL A 346 -45.77 36.29 9.32
N GLU A 347 -46.92 36.60 8.70
CA GLU A 347 -47.82 35.56 8.19
C GLU A 347 -47.09 34.77 7.09
N SER A 348 -47.04 33.45 7.26
CA SER A 348 -46.44 32.52 6.31
C SER A 348 -47.14 32.63 4.96
N ILE A 349 -46.39 32.87 3.89
CA ILE A 349 -46.94 32.94 2.53
C ILE A 349 -46.81 31.55 1.90
N GLU A 350 -47.81 30.71 2.16
CA GLU A 350 -47.90 29.38 1.57
C GLU A 350 -48.10 29.45 0.04
N ALA A 351 -47.27 28.70 -0.68
CA ALA A 351 -47.35 28.50 -2.12
C ALA A 351 -47.36 26.98 -2.45
N PRO A 352 -47.99 26.52 -3.54
CA PRO A 352 -47.89 25.13 -3.95
C PRO A 352 -46.44 24.79 -4.34
N CYS A 353 -45.99 23.59 -3.95
CA CYS A 353 -44.66 23.08 -4.34
C CYS A 353 -44.46 23.10 -5.88
N ARG A 354 -43.26 23.45 -6.35
CA ARG A 354 -42.91 23.48 -7.78
C ARG A 354 -43.14 22.13 -8.47
N ASN A 355 -42.91 21.02 -7.77
CA ASN A 355 -43.09 19.66 -8.27
C ASN A 355 -44.57 19.22 -8.38
N LYS A 356 -45.52 20.17 -8.34
CA LYS A 356 -46.96 19.89 -8.53
C LYS A 356 -47.30 19.34 -9.90
N GLU A 357 -46.52 19.69 -10.93
CA GLU A 357 -46.66 19.08 -12.27
C GLU A 357 -46.28 17.58 -12.30
N TYR A 358 -45.47 17.12 -11.33
CA TYR A 358 -45.11 15.70 -11.12
C TYR A 358 -45.95 15.02 -10.03
N GLY A 359 -46.96 15.69 -9.46
CA GLY A 359 -47.91 15.11 -8.51
C GLY A 359 -47.87 15.64 -7.08
N CYS A 360 -46.94 16.55 -6.73
CA CYS A 360 -46.89 17.11 -5.38
C CYS A 360 -48.10 18.00 -5.06
N ASN A 361 -48.83 17.69 -3.98
CA ASN A 361 -49.99 18.48 -3.55
C ASN A 361 -49.73 19.34 -2.30
N GLU A 362 -48.50 19.32 -1.76
CA GLU A 362 -48.11 20.10 -0.58
C GLU A 362 -48.09 21.61 -0.87
N THR A 363 -48.52 22.40 0.11
CA THR A 363 -48.26 23.85 0.20
C THR A 363 -47.12 24.10 1.17
N VAL A 364 -46.20 24.99 0.79
CA VAL A 364 -44.94 25.27 1.50
C VAL A 364 -44.79 26.76 1.70
N ASP A 365 -44.25 27.17 2.85
CA ASP A 365 -43.87 28.57 3.08
C ASP A 365 -42.85 29.00 2.02
N CYS A 366 -43.07 30.14 1.36
CA CYS A 366 -42.13 30.66 0.37
C CYS A 366 -40.71 30.88 0.96
N MET A 367 -40.57 31.08 2.27
CA MET A 367 -39.30 31.27 2.98
C MET A 367 -38.52 29.97 3.21
N THR A 368 -39.17 28.80 3.25
CA THR A 368 -38.53 27.48 3.46
C THR A 368 -38.78 26.50 2.30
N SER A 369 -39.40 26.97 1.21
CA SER A 369 -39.72 26.19 0.01
C SER A 369 -38.56 25.33 -0.53
N ASN A 370 -37.33 25.85 -0.50
CA ASN A 370 -36.11 25.10 -0.89
C ASN A 370 -35.91 23.81 -0.06
N ASP A 371 -36.21 23.83 1.24
CA ASP A 371 -35.98 22.67 2.12
C ASP A 371 -36.94 21.52 1.76
N HIS A 372 -38.18 21.86 1.38
CA HIS A 372 -39.13 20.89 0.83
C HIS A 372 -38.73 20.45 -0.59
N GLU A 373 -38.32 21.36 -1.47
CA GLU A 373 -37.98 21.02 -2.86
C GLU A 373 -36.80 20.02 -2.94
N VAL A 374 -35.79 20.19 -2.08
CA VAL A 374 -34.66 19.24 -1.95
C VAL A 374 -35.10 17.88 -1.36
N THR A 375 -36.21 17.83 -0.62
CA THR A 375 -36.74 16.62 0.04
C THR A 375 -38.07 16.13 -0.54
N CYS A 376 -38.45 16.58 -1.74
CA CYS A 376 -39.72 16.23 -2.36
C CYS A 376 -39.66 14.87 -3.07
N ILE A 377 -40.51 13.90 -2.67
CA ILE A 377 -40.58 12.58 -3.32
C ILE A 377 -41.04 12.64 -4.80
N TYR A 378 -41.65 13.74 -5.22
CA TYR A 378 -42.08 14.01 -6.60
C TYR A 378 -41.05 14.84 -7.38
N SER A 379 -39.82 15.00 -6.87
CA SER A 379 -38.76 15.72 -7.58
C SER A 379 -38.36 14.95 -8.86
N PRO A 380 -38.35 15.59 -10.04
CA PRO A 380 -38.05 14.91 -11.29
C PRO A 380 -36.57 14.50 -11.36
N CYS A 381 -36.31 13.34 -11.96
CA CYS A 381 -34.97 12.82 -12.18
C CYS A 381 -34.48 13.17 -13.59
N VAL A 382 -33.19 13.50 -13.70
CA VAL A 382 -32.50 13.85 -14.95
C VAL A 382 -31.77 12.63 -15.52
N CYS A 383 -31.75 12.47 -16.85
CA CYS A 383 -30.94 11.43 -17.50
C CYS A 383 -29.42 11.65 -17.23
N PRO A 384 -28.63 10.61 -16.90
CA PRO A 384 -27.22 10.77 -16.55
C PRO A 384 -26.28 11.12 -17.73
N PHE A 385 -26.77 11.05 -18.98
CA PHE A 385 -25.99 11.38 -20.18
C PHE A 385 -26.14 12.84 -20.57
N GLN A 386 -25.02 13.56 -20.69
CA GLN A 386 -24.97 15.00 -21.00
C GLN A 386 -25.61 15.37 -22.36
N ASP A 387 -25.64 14.43 -23.32
CA ASP A 387 -26.31 14.64 -24.61
C ASP A 387 -27.85 14.42 -24.56
N CYS A 388 -28.43 14.10 -23.39
CA CYS A 388 -29.84 13.77 -23.23
C CYS A 388 -30.57 14.70 -22.25
N ASN A 389 -31.31 15.67 -22.79
CA ASN A 389 -32.12 16.63 -22.04
C ASN A 389 -33.44 16.04 -21.46
N TYR A 390 -33.46 14.77 -21.07
CA TYR A 390 -34.65 14.17 -20.44
C TYR A 390 -34.69 14.50 -18.94
N VAL A 391 -35.85 15.02 -18.51
CA VAL A 391 -36.22 15.31 -17.13
C VAL A 391 -37.66 14.82 -16.93
N GLY A 392 -37.94 14.08 -15.86
CA GLY A 392 -39.30 13.60 -15.58
C GLY A 392 -39.39 12.68 -14.37
N PRO A 393 -40.56 12.06 -14.14
CA PRO A 393 -40.76 11.13 -13.01
C PRO A 393 -39.79 9.95 -13.03
N PHE A 394 -39.42 9.50 -11.84
CA PHE A 394 -38.51 8.37 -11.59
C PHE A 394 -38.94 7.09 -12.34
N GLU A 395 -40.23 6.76 -12.27
CA GLU A 395 -40.81 5.56 -12.90
C GLU A 395 -40.77 5.63 -14.44
N GLN A 396 -40.75 6.84 -15.00
CA GLN A 396 -40.65 7.06 -16.44
C GLN A 396 -39.20 7.13 -16.92
N LEU A 397 -38.24 7.48 -16.05
CA LEU A 397 -36.81 7.49 -16.40
C LEU A 397 -36.31 6.10 -16.81
N ALA A 398 -36.76 5.04 -16.15
CA ALA A 398 -36.44 3.66 -16.52
C ALA A 398 -36.88 3.34 -17.97
N LEU A 399 -38.13 3.68 -18.32
CA LEU A 399 -38.69 3.47 -19.67
C LEU A 399 -38.03 4.35 -20.73
N HIS A 400 -37.67 5.59 -20.37
CA HIS A 400 -36.85 6.46 -21.20
C HIS A 400 -35.48 5.81 -21.49
N PHE A 401 -34.78 5.33 -20.46
CA PHE A 401 -33.47 4.72 -20.60
C PHE A 401 -33.51 3.47 -21.50
N SER A 402 -34.42 2.53 -21.23
CA SER A 402 -34.55 1.30 -22.03
C SER A 402 -35.02 1.54 -23.48
N SER A 403 -35.49 2.74 -23.84
CA SER A 403 -35.94 3.09 -25.20
C SER A 403 -35.05 4.10 -25.94
N LYS A 404 -34.13 4.79 -25.25
CA LYS A 404 -33.20 5.79 -25.82
C LYS A 404 -31.72 5.47 -25.60
N HIS A 405 -31.40 4.69 -24.59
CA HIS A 405 -30.04 4.38 -24.11
C HIS A 405 -29.85 2.86 -23.86
N TRP A 406 -30.60 2.03 -24.60
CA TRP A 406 -30.71 0.58 -24.42
C TRP A 406 -29.36 -0.18 -24.51
N ASP A 407 -28.38 0.40 -25.20
CA ASP A 407 -27.02 -0.12 -25.41
C ASP A 407 -25.97 0.52 -24.48
N SER A 408 -26.37 1.58 -23.76
CA SER A 408 -25.47 2.50 -23.05
C SER A 408 -25.36 2.20 -21.55
N GLY A 409 -26.06 1.18 -21.05
CA GLY A 409 -25.97 0.70 -19.66
C GLY A 409 -25.96 -0.83 -19.59
N ARG A 410 -25.67 -1.40 -18.41
CA ARG A 410 -25.71 -2.85 -18.19
C ARG A 410 -26.94 -3.26 -17.39
N GLN A 411 -27.62 -4.31 -17.85
CA GLN A 411 -28.67 -4.96 -17.07
C GLN A 411 -28.07 -5.84 -15.96
N PHE A 412 -28.72 -5.89 -14.81
CA PHE A 412 -28.36 -6.73 -13.67
C PHE A 412 -29.61 -7.26 -12.93
N LYS A 413 -29.41 -8.18 -11.99
CA LYS A 413 -30.47 -8.71 -11.11
C LYS A 413 -30.15 -8.46 -9.66
N TYR A 414 -31.14 -8.11 -8.85
CA TYR A 414 -30.94 -8.02 -7.41
C TYR A 414 -30.47 -9.36 -6.82
N ASN A 415 -29.72 -9.27 -5.73
CA ASN A 415 -29.21 -10.40 -4.94
C ASN A 415 -28.21 -11.31 -5.70
N HIS A 416 -27.80 -10.96 -6.93
CA HIS A 416 -26.87 -11.73 -7.77
C HIS A 416 -25.57 -10.95 -8.03
N PRO A 417 -24.38 -11.54 -7.81
CA PRO A 417 -23.11 -10.91 -8.15
C PRO A 417 -22.93 -10.70 -9.66
N LEU A 418 -22.58 -9.47 -10.06
CA LEU A 418 -22.24 -9.07 -11.42
C LEU A 418 -20.77 -8.62 -11.49
N ALA A 419 -19.96 -9.30 -12.31
CA ALA A 419 -18.59 -8.89 -12.58
C ALA A 419 -18.56 -7.74 -13.60
N ILE A 420 -17.87 -6.66 -13.26
CA ILE A 420 -17.73 -5.44 -14.07
C ILE A 420 -16.24 -5.12 -14.29
N SER A 421 -15.94 -4.66 -15.50
CA SER A 421 -14.66 -4.04 -15.86
C SER A 421 -14.95 -2.64 -16.38
N LEU A 422 -14.32 -1.63 -15.78
CA LEU A 422 -14.35 -0.23 -16.22
C LEU A 422 -12.99 0.17 -16.78
N GLN A 423 -12.95 0.90 -17.90
CA GLN A 423 -11.71 1.49 -18.41
C GLN A 423 -11.25 2.66 -17.54
N MET A 424 -9.97 3.03 -17.62
CA MET A 424 -9.41 4.11 -16.78
C MET A 424 -9.90 5.52 -17.16
N ASP A 425 -10.43 5.73 -18.36
CA ASP A 425 -11.08 6.96 -18.81
C ASP A 425 -12.59 7.05 -18.45
N GLU A 426 -13.30 5.92 -18.40
CA GLU A 426 -14.72 5.87 -18.00
C GLU A 426 -14.92 6.39 -16.55
N GLN A 427 -15.77 7.42 -16.37
CA GLN A 427 -16.03 8.03 -15.05
C GLN A 427 -17.22 7.39 -14.31
N PHE A 428 -18.15 6.78 -15.04
CA PHE A 428 -19.30 6.08 -14.46
C PHE A 428 -19.81 5.00 -15.43
N LEU A 429 -20.59 4.06 -14.90
CA LEU A 429 -21.38 3.11 -15.68
C LEU A 429 -22.82 3.09 -15.15
N VAL A 430 -23.80 3.16 -16.06
CA VAL A 430 -25.21 3.01 -15.70
C VAL A 430 -25.57 1.53 -15.60
N LEU A 431 -26.28 1.18 -14.54
CA LEU A 431 -26.80 -0.16 -14.26
C LEU A 431 -28.33 -0.09 -14.20
N GLN A 432 -29.03 -1.01 -14.85
CA GLN A 432 -30.49 -1.12 -14.82
C GLN A 432 -30.92 -2.48 -14.26
N ALA A 433 -31.78 -2.49 -13.24
CA ALA A 433 -32.34 -3.73 -12.71
C ALA A 433 -33.33 -4.36 -13.72
N GLU A 434 -33.27 -5.68 -13.90
CA GLU A 434 -34.21 -6.41 -14.77
C GLU A 434 -35.62 -6.52 -14.17
N GLU A 435 -35.74 -6.48 -12.83
CA GLU A 435 -36.99 -6.74 -12.12
C GLU A 435 -37.96 -5.55 -12.09
N ASP A 436 -37.45 -4.34 -11.81
CA ASP A 436 -38.23 -3.10 -11.63
C ASP A 436 -37.76 -1.94 -12.51
N GLY A 437 -36.64 -2.09 -13.22
CA GLY A 437 -36.09 -1.08 -14.13
C GLY A 437 -35.30 0.05 -13.46
N VAL A 438 -35.13 0.02 -12.13
CA VAL A 438 -34.43 1.07 -11.35
C VAL A 438 -32.99 1.23 -11.83
N LEU A 439 -32.52 2.49 -11.86
CA LEU A 439 -31.22 2.87 -12.38
C LEU A 439 -30.23 3.21 -11.25
N PHE A 440 -29.03 2.64 -11.35
CA PHE A 440 -27.91 2.93 -10.46
C PHE A 440 -26.71 3.43 -11.27
N LEU A 441 -25.87 4.25 -10.64
CA LEU A 441 -24.59 4.70 -11.19
C LEU A 441 -23.46 4.07 -10.38
N LEU A 442 -22.64 3.25 -11.05
CA LEU A 442 -21.34 2.84 -10.55
C LEU A 442 -20.34 3.95 -10.90
N ASN A 443 -20.11 4.87 -9.96
CA ASN A 443 -19.21 6.02 -10.17
C ASN A 443 -17.77 5.64 -9.81
N LYS A 444 -16.82 6.17 -10.58
CA LYS A 444 -15.38 5.95 -10.44
C LYS A 444 -14.66 7.29 -10.34
N GLY A 445 -13.87 7.49 -9.28
CA GLY A 445 -12.98 8.63 -9.11
C GLY A 445 -11.51 8.21 -9.04
N THR A 446 -10.62 9.19 -9.07
CA THR A 446 -9.17 8.99 -8.96
C THR A 446 -8.61 9.85 -7.83
N GLU A 447 -8.15 9.18 -6.78
CA GLU A 447 -7.57 9.78 -5.58
C GLU A 447 -6.04 9.70 -5.59
N THR A 448 -5.40 10.47 -4.70
CA THR A 448 -3.93 10.53 -4.57
C THR A 448 -3.23 9.17 -4.41
N ASN A 449 -3.93 8.14 -3.92
CA ASN A 449 -3.39 6.82 -3.60
C ASN A 449 -4.09 5.64 -4.31
N GLY A 450 -5.16 5.88 -5.07
CA GLY A 450 -5.96 4.82 -5.69
C GLY A 450 -7.16 5.33 -6.48
N ASN A 451 -7.93 4.42 -7.06
CA ASN A 451 -9.24 4.75 -7.63
C ASN A 451 -10.31 4.59 -6.55
N THR A 452 -11.31 5.47 -6.52
CA THR A 452 -12.50 5.33 -5.67
C THR A 452 -13.63 4.72 -6.48
N VAL A 453 -14.44 3.85 -5.87
CA VAL A 453 -15.63 3.26 -6.50
C VAL A 453 -16.80 3.29 -5.52
N MET A 454 -17.94 3.76 -5.98
CA MET A 454 -19.17 3.91 -5.19
C MET A 454 -20.38 3.55 -6.06
N ILE A 455 -21.50 3.15 -5.44
CA ILE A 455 -22.78 2.96 -6.13
C ILE A 455 -23.80 3.94 -5.55
N THR A 456 -24.46 4.71 -6.42
CA THR A 456 -25.57 5.59 -6.08
C THR A 456 -26.82 5.21 -6.86
N CYS A 457 -28.00 5.44 -6.30
CA CYS A 457 -29.29 5.23 -6.98
C CYS A 457 -29.74 6.53 -7.67
N ILE A 458 -30.33 6.46 -8.86
CA ILE A 458 -30.95 7.63 -9.51
C ILE A 458 -32.42 7.70 -9.06
N GLY A 459 -32.73 8.60 -8.13
CA GLY A 459 -34.07 8.74 -7.57
C GLY A 459 -34.24 9.96 -6.67
N PRO A 460 -35.45 10.24 -6.17
CA PRO A 460 -35.69 11.35 -5.26
C PRO A 460 -34.93 11.17 -3.93
N ASN A 461 -34.23 12.22 -3.47
CA ASN A 461 -33.41 12.20 -2.24
C ASN A 461 -34.14 11.65 -1.00
N SER A 462 -35.45 11.83 -0.94
CA SER A 462 -36.32 11.44 0.19
C SER A 462 -37.04 10.10 0.00
N SER A 463 -36.69 9.32 -1.03
CA SER A 463 -37.18 7.95 -1.16
C SER A 463 -36.79 7.13 0.08
N LYS A 464 -37.73 6.31 0.56
CA LYS A 464 -37.51 5.39 1.68
C LYS A 464 -36.95 4.04 1.23
N GLU A 465 -36.76 3.86 -0.07
CA GLU A 465 -36.10 2.69 -0.65
C GLU A 465 -34.59 2.89 -0.58
N GLY A 466 -33.96 2.19 0.36
CA GLY A 466 -32.51 2.16 0.53
C GLY A 466 -31.96 0.84 0.03
N PHE A 467 -31.26 0.84 -1.10
CA PHE A 467 -30.66 -0.37 -1.64
C PHE A 467 -29.30 -0.62 -0.98
N ILE A 468 -29.11 -1.82 -0.42
CA ILE A 468 -27.80 -2.21 0.11
C ILE A 468 -26.96 -2.69 -1.06
N TYR A 469 -25.69 -2.31 -1.12
CA TYR A 469 -24.76 -2.81 -2.13
C TYR A 469 -23.45 -3.31 -1.50
N GLU A 470 -22.78 -4.20 -2.22
CA GLU A 470 -21.42 -4.65 -1.94
C GLU A 470 -20.57 -4.52 -3.20
N ILE A 471 -19.40 -3.89 -3.07
CA ILE A 471 -18.36 -3.85 -4.11
C ILE A 471 -17.19 -4.69 -3.60
N VAL A 472 -16.74 -5.65 -4.40
CA VAL A 472 -15.56 -6.47 -4.13
C VAL A 472 -14.56 -6.31 -5.26
N SER A 473 -13.32 -5.90 -4.94
CA SER A 473 -12.21 -5.98 -5.90
C SER A 473 -11.25 -7.08 -5.47
N CYS A 474 -10.99 -8.03 -6.36
CA CYS A 474 -10.22 -9.24 -6.07
C CYS A 474 -8.81 -9.20 -6.69
N ARG A 475 -7.79 -9.47 -5.87
CA ARG A 475 -6.39 -9.64 -6.29
C ARG A 475 -5.82 -10.97 -5.80
N GLY A 476 -5.97 -12.02 -6.60
CA GLY A 476 -5.44 -13.35 -6.31
C GLY A 476 -6.19 -14.04 -5.17
N ARG A 477 -5.82 -13.75 -3.92
CA ARG A 477 -6.50 -14.23 -2.69
C ARG A 477 -6.97 -13.09 -1.78
N SER A 478 -6.51 -11.87 -2.00
CA SER A 478 -6.97 -10.69 -1.25
C SER A 478 -8.20 -10.10 -1.92
N SER A 479 -9.19 -9.69 -1.13
CA SER A 479 -10.34 -8.91 -1.62
C SER A 479 -10.47 -7.62 -0.82
N LEU A 480 -10.50 -6.48 -1.50
CA LEU A 480 -11.03 -5.24 -0.92
C LEU A 480 -12.55 -5.29 -1.06
N ARG A 481 -13.27 -4.93 0.01
CA ARG A 481 -14.72 -5.06 0.09
C ARG A 481 -15.31 -3.85 0.80
N LEU A 482 -16.26 -3.17 0.16
CA LEU A 482 -17.18 -2.24 0.80
C LEU A 482 -18.56 -2.87 0.78
N LYS A 483 -19.31 -2.77 1.88
CA LYS A 483 -20.76 -2.95 1.90
C LYS A 483 -21.38 -1.71 2.53
N SER A 484 -22.27 -1.02 1.82
CA SER A 484 -22.93 0.21 2.27
C SER A 484 -24.31 0.35 1.60
N VAL A 485 -24.96 1.51 1.73
CA VAL A 485 -26.27 1.84 1.15
C VAL A 485 -26.08 2.78 -0.04
N ALA A 486 -26.81 2.53 -1.13
CA ALA A 486 -26.83 3.42 -2.29
C ALA A 486 -27.75 4.62 -1.97
N GLU A 487 -27.16 5.79 -1.75
CA GLU A 487 -27.91 7.03 -1.61
C GLU A 487 -28.61 7.42 -2.92
N ASN A 488 -29.80 8.02 -2.80
CA ASN A 488 -30.65 8.43 -3.91
C ASN A 488 -30.32 9.88 -4.33
N PHE A 489 -30.04 10.11 -5.60
CA PHE A 489 -29.84 11.45 -6.18
C PHE A 489 -30.63 11.61 -7.50
N PRO A 490 -31.25 12.78 -7.78
CA PRO A 490 -32.14 12.97 -8.93
C PRO A 490 -31.41 13.16 -10.28
N GLY A 491 -30.24 12.55 -10.48
CA GLY A 491 -29.48 12.62 -11.72
C GLY A 491 -27.99 12.31 -11.53
N ARG A 492 -27.16 12.72 -12.50
CA ARG A 492 -25.71 12.67 -12.39
C ARG A 492 -25.18 13.89 -11.61
N MET A 493 -24.22 13.65 -10.72
CA MET A 493 -23.49 14.69 -9.98
C MET A 493 -22.16 15.03 -10.67
N GLU A 494 -21.69 16.26 -10.48
CA GLU A 494 -20.36 16.72 -10.96
C GLU A 494 -19.31 16.76 -9.84
N ASP A 495 -19.72 17.06 -8.60
CA ASP A 495 -18.90 16.92 -7.38
C ASP A 495 -19.18 15.59 -6.67
N PHE A 496 -18.18 15.01 -6.00
CA PHE A 496 -18.36 13.81 -5.18
C PHE A 496 -19.01 14.18 -3.82
N PRO A 497 -20.22 13.69 -3.50
CA PRO A 497 -20.80 13.84 -2.16
C PRO A 497 -20.04 13.00 -1.12
N PRO A 498 -20.26 13.23 0.20
CA PRO A 498 -19.63 12.48 1.28
C PRO A 498 -20.25 11.08 1.49
N VAL A 499 -20.42 10.32 0.41
CA VAL A 499 -20.86 8.91 0.43
C VAL A 499 -19.70 7.96 0.73
N ASP A 500 -20.02 6.77 1.24
CA ASP A 500 -19.04 5.68 1.34
C ASP A 500 -18.48 5.28 -0.04
N PHE A 501 -17.17 5.05 -0.11
CA PHE A 501 -16.50 4.57 -1.32
C PHE A 501 -15.43 3.52 -1.02
N LEU A 502 -15.30 2.55 -1.93
CA LEU A 502 -14.20 1.60 -1.92
C LEU A 502 -12.97 2.26 -2.56
N LEU A 503 -12.02 2.69 -1.75
CA LEU A 503 -10.69 3.05 -2.25
C LEU A 503 -9.95 1.77 -2.65
N ILE A 504 -9.71 1.61 -3.94
CA ILE A 504 -8.90 0.54 -4.53
C ILE A 504 -7.52 1.13 -4.85
N PRO A 505 -6.47 0.89 -4.03
CA PRO A 505 -5.16 1.48 -4.24
C PRO A 505 -4.56 1.12 -5.59
N PHE A 506 -3.79 2.02 -6.21
CA PHE A 506 -3.19 1.76 -7.52
C PHE A 506 -2.33 0.49 -7.55
N ASN A 507 -1.70 0.14 -6.42
CA ASN A 507 -0.88 -1.06 -6.27
C ASN A 507 -1.68 -2.35 -6.08
N PHE A 508 -3.01 -2.29 -5.88
CA PHE A 508 -3.91 -3.43 -5.73
C PHE A 508 -4.42 -3.94 -7.09
N LEU A 509 -4.42 -3.08 -8.11
CA LEU A 509 -4.89 -3.39 -9.45
C LEU A 509 -4.10 -4.56 -10.08
N VAL A 510 -4.80 -5.35 -10.89
CA VAL A 510 -4.23 -6.43 -11.72
C VAL A 510 -3.86 -5.91 -13.12
N SER A 511 -4.58 -4.91 -13.62
CA SER A 511 -4.36 -4.22 -14.90
C SER A 511 -4.10 -2.73 -14.65
N SER A 512 -3.26 -2.10 -15.47
CA SER A 512 -3.06 -0.64 -15.46
C SER A 512 -4.02 0.12 -16.38
N ARG A 513 -4.94 -0.58 -17.05
CA ARG A 513 -5.91 0.00 -18.00
C ARG A 513 -7.37 -0.15 -17.57
N GLU A 514 -7.64 -1.11 -16.68
CA GLU A 514 -8.99 -1.59 -16.37
C GLU A 514 -9.14 -1.79 -14.86
N LEU A 515 -10.27 -1.35 -14.32
CA LEU A 515 -10.68 -1.52 -12.95
C LEU A 515 -11.74 -2.62 -12.88
N ASN A 516 -11.37 -3.76 -12.30
CA ASN A 516 -12.24 -4.92 -12.17
C ASN A 516 -12.84 -4.99 -10.77
N VAL A 517 -14.17 -5.07 -10.71
CA VAL A 517 -14.97 -5.20 -9.48
C VAL A 517 -16.12 -6.16 -9.70
N ASP A 518 -16.37 -7.03 -8.73
CA ASP A 518 -17.62 -7.76 -8.60
C ASP A 518 -18.56 -6.90 -7.75
N ILE A 519 -19.81 -6.67 -8.21
CA ILE A 519 -20.81 -5.93 -7.44
C ILE A 519 -22.01 -6.83 -7.11
N CYS A 520 -22.69 -6.56 -6.00
CA CYS A 520 -24.00 -7.13 -5.69
C CYS A 520 -24.88 -6.02 -5.11
N ILE A 521 -26.13 -5.92 -5.55
CA ILE A 521 -27.12 -4.95 -5.04
C ILE A 521 -28.32 -5.76 -4.53
N TRP A 522 -28.75 -5.49 -3.30
CA TRP A 522 -29.89 -6.13 -2.66
C TRP A 522 -31.06 -5.14 -2.54
N ASN A 523 -32.25 -5.61 -2.89
CA ASN A 523 -33.50 -4.90 -2.61
C ASN A 523 -33.80 -5.00 -1.10
N SER A 524 -34.18 -3.89 -0.46
CA SER A 524 -34.35 -3.80 1.01
C SER A 524 -35.47 -4.66 1.60
N THR A 525 -36.32 -5.27 0.77
CA THR A 525 -37.48 -6.06 1.20
C THR A 525 -37.16 -7.31 2.02
N GLU A 526 -35.92 -7.82 2.02
CA GLU A 526 -35.56 -9.10 2.67
C GLU A 526 -34.57 -9.02 3.85
N HIS A 527 -33.92 -7.88 4.13
CA HIS A 527 -32.86 -7.82 5.16
C HIS A 527 -32.90 -6.58 6.08
N ASN A 528 -33.62 -6.72 7.20
CA ASN A 528 -33.23 -6.05 8.44
C ASN A 528 -31.96 -6.74 8.98
N VAL A 529 -30.82 -6.05 8.97
CA VAL A 529 -29.61 -6.42 9.70
C VAL A 529 -28.99 -5.15 10.26
N ASP A 530 -28.87 -5.07 11.58
CA ASP A 530 -28.41 -3.88 12.27
C ASP A 530 -26.97 -3.49 11.91
N CYS A 531 -26.72 -2.19 11.80
CA CYS A 531 -25.40 -1.59 11.91
C CYS A 531 -25.50 -0.45 12.93
N SER A 532 -24.98 -0.71 14.14
CA SER A 532 -25.04 0.14 15.33
C SER A 532 -23.78 -0.05 16.16
#